data_AF-A0A941TXI8-F1
#
_entry.id   AF-A0A941TXI8-F1
#
_cell.length_a   1.000
_cell.length_b   1.000
_cell.length_c   1.000
_cell.angle_alpha   90.00
_cell.angle_beta   90.00
_cell.angle_gamma   90.00
#
_symmetry.space_group_name_H-M   'P 1'
#
loop_
_entity.id
_entity.type
_entity.pdbx_description
1 polymer ?
#
loop_
_entity_poly.entity_id
_entity_poly.type
_entity_poly.pdbx_seq_one_letter_code
_entity_poly.pdbx_strand_id
1 'polypeptide(L)'
;MYTRILAAFALGCALTGTALAETVMVNDKLEVRESQMATPKRGTTMSDVEKRFGAPVDKHPTVGQPPITRWDYNGFAVVFERDRVIDSVVTGG
;
A
#
# COMPACT_ATOMS: atom_id res chain seq x y z
N MET A 1 -59.17 35.06 -22.58
CA MET A 1 -57.81 35.47 -23.00
C MET A 1 -56.94 34.21 -22.92
N TYR A 2 -56.84 33.48 -24.02
CA TYR A 2 -56.31 32.11 -24.06
C TYR A 2 -54.84 32.14 -24.49
N THR A 3 -53.93 31.86 -23.56
CA THR A 3 -52.50 31.83 -23.83
C THR A 3 -52.15 30.59 -24.66
N ARG A 4 -51.65 30.82 -25.87
CA ARG A 4 -51.07 29.85 -26.81
C ARG A 4 -49.66 30.40 -27.11
N ILE A 5 -48.55 29.72 -26.79
CA ILE A 5 -47.87 28.66 -27.57
C ILE A 5 -46.39 29.12 -27.77
N LEU A 6 -45.44 28.18 -27.59
CA LEU A 6 -43.99 28.17 -27.97
C LEU A 6 -43.05 29.09 -27.18
N ALA A 7 -41.82 28.72 -26.83
CA ALA A 7 -40.87 27.88 -27.56
C ALA A 7 -39.96 27.08 -26.62
N ALA A 8 -39.64 25.87 -27.07
CA ALA A 8 -38.67 24.97 -26.50
C ALA A 8 -37.26 25.59 -26.48
N PHE A 9 -36.59 25.57 -25.32
CA PHE A 9 -35.15 25.78 -25.24
C PHE A 9 -34.48 24.46 -24.89
N ALA A 10 -33.73 23.97 -25.88
CA ALA A 10 -32.69 22.94 -25.87
C ALA A 10 -32.26 22.47 -24.47
N LEU A 11 -32.44 21.18 -24.13
CA LEU A 11 -31.52 20.09 -24.49
C LEU A 11 -30.07 20.39 -24.06
N GLY A 12 -29.65 19.85 -22.90
CA GLY A 12 -28.26 19.92 -22.49
C GLY A 12 -27.97 19.29 -21.13
N CYS A 13 -27.65 18.00 -21.15
CA CYS A 13 -26.78 17.28 -20.20
C CYS A 13 -27.01 17.48 -18.69
N ALA A 14 -27.81 16.61 -18.08
CA ALA A 14 -27.62 16.25 -16.67
C ALA A 14 -28.00 14.79 -16.42
N LEU A 15 -27.47 13.88 -17.23
CA LEU A 15 -27.37 12.47 -16.84
C LEU A 15 -26.07 12.33 -16.05
N THR A 16 -26.12 12.72 -14.77
CA THR A 16 -25.08 12.37 -13.81
C THR A 16 -25.13 10.86 -13.59
N GLY A 17 -24.42 10.12 -14.43
CA GLY A 17 -24.17 8.70 -14.20
C GLY A 17 -23.43 8.54 -12.88
N THR A 18 -24.11 8.00 -11.88
CA THR A 18 -23.47 7.54 -10.65
C THR A 18 -22.52 6.41 -11.04
N ALA A 19 -21.21 6.67 -11.06
CA ALA A 19 -20.21 5.63 -11.23
C ALA A 19 -20.31 4.68 -10.03
N LEU A 20 -20.91 3.51 -10.24
CA LEU A 20 -20.86 2.42 -9.26
C LEU A 20 -19.54 1.70 -9.47
N ALA A 21 -18.55 2.02 -8.64
CA ALA A 21 -17.31 1.25 -8.58
C ALA A 21 -17.62 -0.10 -7.91
N GLU A 22 -17.75 -1.15 -8.71
CA GLU A 22 -17.88 -2.51 -8.20
C GLU A 22 -16.52 -2.96 -7.64
N THR A 23 -16.47 -3.19 -6.33
CA THR A 23 -15.30 -3.81 -5.69
C THR A 23 -15.51 -5.31 -5.73
N VAL A 24 -14.83 -6.00 -6.64
CA VAL A 24 -14.84 -7.47 -6.70
C VAL A 24 -13.96 -8.01 -5.57
N MET A 25 -14.59 -8.44 -4.49
CA MET A 25 -13.91 -9.13 -3.39
C MET A 25 -13.67 -10.59 -3.76
N VAL A 26 -12.42 -10.95 -4.04
CA VAL A 26 -12.00 -12.35 -4.17
C VAL A 26 -11.91 -12.93 -2.76
N ASN A 27 -13.03 -13.48 -2.30
CA ASN A 27 -13.22 -14.08 -0.97
C ASN A 27 -13.05 -13.07 0.17
N ASP A 28 -14.09 -12.92 0.97
CA ASP A 28 -14.35 -11.88 1.98
C ASP A 28 -13.41 -11.91 3.22
N LYS A 29 -12.15 -12.26 3.01
CA LYS A 29 -11.13 -12.39 4.03
C LYS A 29 -9.78 -12.03 3.41
N LEU A 30 -9.40 -10.76 3.52
CA LEU A 30 -7.99 -10.42 3.59
C LEU A 30 -7.45 -11.06 4.89
N GLU A 31 -7.20 -12.37 4.87
CA GLU A 31 -6.38 -13.01 5.89
C GLU A 31 -4.96 -12.54 5.65
N VAL A 32 -4.62 -11.36 6.17
CA VAL A 32 -3.23 -11.11 6.55
C VAL A 32 -2.93 -12.22 7.54
N ARG A 33 -2.25 -13.26 7.07
CA ARG A 33 -1.72 -14.30 7.95
C ARG A 33 -0.75 -13.58 8.86
N GLU A 34 -1.20 -13.27 10.07
CA GLU A 34 -0.35 -12.77 11.14
C GLU A 34 0.77 -13.79 11.31
N SER A 35 1.93 -13.46 10.76
CA SER A 35 3.12 -14.26 10.93
C SER A 35 3.45 -14.25 12.41
N GLN A 36 3.61 -15.42 13.03
CA GLN A 36 4.05 -15.53 14.43
C GLN A 36 5.48 -14.98 14.64
N MET A 37 6.17 -14.65 13.56
CA MET A 37 7.51 -14.08 13.56
C MET A 37 7.47 -12.60 13.91
N ALA A 38 8.21 -12.21 14.94
CA ALA A 38 8.39 -10.81 15.28
C ALA A 38 9.19 -10.10 14.17
N THR A 39 8.65 -9.00 13.64
CA THR A 39 9.31 -8.16 12.65
C THR A 39 9.46 -6.72 13.15
N PRO A 40 10.42 -5.94 12.61
CA PRO A 40 10.53 -4.52 12.92
C PRO A 40 9.25 -3.76 12.60
N LYS A 41 8.86 -2.85 13.50
CA LYS A 41 7.77 -1.90 13.24
C LYS A 41 8.22 -0.86 12.22
N ARG A 42 7.29 -0.42 11.37
CA ARG A 42 7.49 0.71 10.46
C ARG A 42 8.02 1.94 11.22
N GLY A 43 9.00 2.63 10.63
CA GLY A 43 9.68 3.79 11.22
C GLY A 43 10.81 3.46 12.20
N THR A 44 11.06 2.18 12.53
CA THR A 44 12.25 1.77 13.29
C THR A 44 13.52 2.15 12.52
N THR A 45 14.58 2.59 13.20
CA THR A 45 15.85 2.92 12.54
C THR A 45 16.62 1.65 12.17
N MET A 46 17.45 1.70 11.13
CA MET A 46 18.38 0.60 10.80
C MET A 46 19.21 0.16 12.02
N SER A 47 19.70 1.12 12.82
CA SER A 47 20.46 0.81 14.04
C SER A 47 19.63 0.06 15.07
N ASP A 48 18.38 0.47 15.29
CA ASP A 48 17.51 -0.21 16.26
C ASP A 48 17.02 -1.56 15.75
N VAL A 49 16.87 -1.75 14.43
CA VAL A 49 16.65 -3.07 13.84
C VAL A 49 17.86 -3.97 14.11
N GLU A 50 19.07 -3.51 13.81
CA GLU A 50 20.29 -4.30 14.01
C GLU A 50 20.52 -4.62 15.50
N LYS A 51 20.22 -3.69 16.42
CA LYS A 51 20.28 -3.92 17.87
C LYS A 51 19.29 -4.98 18.35
N ARG A 52 18.08 -5.05 17.76
CA ARG A 52 17.00 -5.94 18.22
C ARG A 52 17.04 -7.31 17.56
N PHE A 53 17.40 -7.37 16.29
CA PHE A 53 17.33 -8.58 15.45
C PHE A 53 18.71 -9.12 15.08
N GLY A 54 19.79 -8.41 15.42
CA GLY A 54 21.16 -8.75 15.05
C GLY A 54 21.54 -8.27 13.65
N ALA A 55 22.74 -8.66 13.21
CA ALA A 55 23.19 -8.41 11.85
C ALA A 55 22.33 -9.21 10.84
N PRO A 56 21.94 -8.62 9.71
CA PRO A 56 21.22 -9.35 8.67
C PRO A 56 22.12 -10.38 8.00
N VAL A 57 21.49 -11.39 7.41
CA VAL A 57 22.13 -12.43 6.58
C VAL A 57 22.67 -11.82 5.29
N ASP A 58 21.91 -10.90 4.68
CA ASP A 58 22.32 -10.19 3.47
C ASP A 58 21.87 -8.72 3.50
N LYS A 59 22.68 -7.83 2.92
CA LYS A 59 22.38 -6.41 2.74
C LYS A 59 22.41 -6.11 1.23
N HIS A 60 21.24 -5.96 0.63
CA HIS A 60 21.13 -5.64 -0.79
C HIS A 60 21.62 -4.21 -1.08
N PRO A 61 22.18 -3.95 -2.27
CA PRO A 61 22.57 -2.61 -2.68
C PRO A 61 21.39 -1.63 -2.62
N THR A 62 21.67 -0.40 -2.21
CA THR A 62 20.68 0.69 -2.24
C THR A 62 20.35 1.07 -3.68
N VAL A 63 19.06 1.24 -3.99
CA VAL A 63 18.59 1.61 -5.33
C VAL A 63 17.61 2.79 -5.29
N GLY A 64 17.58 3.56 -6.38
CA GLY A 64 16.56 4.58 -6.64
C GLY A 64 16.67 5.89 -5.86
N GLN A 65 15.70 6.77 -6.11
CA GLN A 65 15.46 8.03 -5.40
C GLN A 65 13.96 8.14 -5.11
N PRO A 66 13.50 8.11 -3.85
CA PRO A 66 14.28 8.04 -2.62
C PRO A 66 15.06 6.71 -2.50
N PRO A 67 16.17 6.68 -1.74
CA PRO A 67 17.02 5.50 -1.64
C PRO A 67 16.31 4.38 -0.87
N ILE A 68 16.16 3.23 -1.52
CA ILE A 68 15.57 2.02 -0.93
C ILE A 68 16.66 0.97 -0.69
N THR A 69 16.69 0.40 0.51
CA THR A 69 17.63 -0.66 0.90
C THR A 69 16.85 -1.85 1.46
N ARG A 70 17.21 -3.08 1.09
CA ARG A 70 16.62 -4.30 1.68
C ARG A 70 17.68 -5.06 2.46
N TRP A 71 17.34 -5.46 3.68
CA TRP A 71 18.14 -6.40 4.46
C TRP A 71 17.35 -7.70 4.64
N ASP A 72 18.02 -8.83 4.46
CA ASP A 72 17.41 -10.15 4.62
C ASP A 72 17.85 -10.75 5.97
N TYR A 73 16.89 -11.24 6.73
CA TYR A 73 17.07 -12.00 7.97
C TYR A 73 16.57 -13.44 7.76
N ASN A 74 16.83 -14.31 8.73
CA ASN A 74 16.28 -15.65 8.68
C ASN A 74 14.74 -15.60 8.84
N GLY A 75 14.02 -15.87 7.74
CA GLY A 75 12.55 -15.95 7.71
C GLY A 75 11.81 -14.64 7.40
N PHE A 76 12.51 -13.51 7.29
CA PHE A 76 11.89 -12.24 6.86
C PHE A 76 12.92 -11.29 6.24
N ALA A 77 12.43 -10.35 5.43
CA ALA A 77 13.21 -9.24 4.90
C ALA A 77 12.65 -7.91 5.40
N VAL A 78 13.54 -6.92 5.58
CA VAL A 78 13.19 -5.57 6.02
C VAL A 78 13.56 -4.60 4.92
N VAL A 79 12.61 -3.77 4.50
CA VAL A 79 12.78 -2.74 3.50
C VAL A 79 12.87 -1.39 4.20
N PHE A 80 13.89 -0.61 3.84
CA PHE A 80 14.17 0.71 4.38
C PHE A 80 14.11 1.77 3.29
N GLU A 81 13.59 2.94 3.63
CA GLU A 81 13.88 4.18 2.92
C GLU A 81 14.81 5.03 3.79
N ARG A 82 15.96 5.46 3.24
CA ARG A 82 17.07 6.04 4.02
C ARG A 82 17.44 5.12 5.20
N ASP A 83 17.21 5.55 6.43
CA ASP A 83 17.51 4.81 7.66
C ASP A 83 16.27 4.21 8.34
N ARG A 84 15.09 4.30 7.74
CA ARG A 84 13.80 3.95 8.38
C ARG A 84 13.11 2.78 7.72
N VAL A 85 12.61 1.85 8.52
CA VAL A 85 11.78 0.74 8.04
C VAL A 85 10.53 1.29 7.37
N ILE A 86 10.32 0.92 6.12
CA ILE A 86 9.07 1.15 5.40
C ILE A 86 8.25 -0.13 5.30
N ASP A 87 8.86 -1.31 5.30
CA ASP A 87 8.12 -2.57 5.28
C ASP A 87 8.91 -3.75 5.83
N SER A 88 8.19 -4.81 6.24
CA SER A 88 8.75 -6.09 6.67
C SER A 88 7.99 -7.23 6.02
N VAL A 89 8.67 -8.06 5.22
CA VAL A 89 8.06 -9.15 4.45
C VAL A 89 8.50 -10.49 5.03
N VAL A 90 7.56 -11.28 5.54
CA VAL A 90 7.86 -12.64 6.02
C VAL A 90 7.96 -13.57 4.82
N THR A 91 9.14 -14.15 4.63
CA THR A 91 9.42 -15.15 3.63
C THR A 91 9.16 -16.50 4.26
N GLY A 92 7.91 -16.98 4.14
CA GLY A 92 7.51 -18.29 4.66
C GLY A 92 8.50 -19.36 4.18
N GLY A 93 9.16 -20.01 5.15
CA GLY A 93 9.98 -21.20 4.91
C GLY A 93 9.12 -22.44 4.77
#